data_AF-X1QLS8-F1
#
_entry.id   AF-X1QLS8-F1
#
_cell.length_a   1.000
_cell.length_b   1.000
_cell.length_c   1.000
_cell.angle_alpha   90.00
_cell.angle_beta   90.00
_cell.angle_gamma   90.00
#
_symmetry.space_group_name_H-M   'P 1'
#
loop_
_entity.id
_entity.type
_entity.pdbx_description
1 polymer ?
#
loop_
_entity_poly.entity_id
_entity_poly.type
_entity_poly.pdbx_seq_one_letter_code
_entity_poly.pdbx_strand_id
1 'polypeptide(L)'
;MALGLAPYINASIILQLMTYVVPRLEELSKEGEYGQEKINQYTRFLTVPLAALQSFGMYTLLKGQGIIPALAPLSLTALIVSMTAGSVFAIWLGELISEYGLSNGISFLIFAGIAGRLPVSLGQSMAVINPEDLLKVGVFAGLAIAIIGLIVFMNEATRQIPINYARRVG
;
A
#
# COMPACT_ATOMS: atom_id res chain seq x y z
N MET A 1 -8.75 12.22 -2.71
CA MET A 1 -7.75 11.14 -2.87
C MET A 1 -8.44 9.86 -3.35
N ALA A 2 -8.88 9.79 -4.61
CA ALA A 2 -9.68 8.65 -5.08
C ALA A 2 -8.85 7.40 -5.42
N LEU A 3 -7.60 7.57 -5.86
CA LEU A 3 -6.67 6.46 -6.13
C LEU A 3 -5.82 6.05 -4.91
N GLY A 4 -5.79 6.90 -3.87
CA GLY A 4 -4.93 6.71 -2.70
C GLY A 4 -3.46 6.58 -3.07
N LEU A 5 -2.80 5.59 -2.46
CA LEU A 5 -1.39 5.23 -2.67
C LEU A 5 -1.20 4.08 -3.67
N ALA A 6 -2.28 3.58 -4.29
CA ALA A 6 -2.21 2.43 -5.19
C ALA A 6 -1.27 2.62 -6.40
N PRO A 7 -1.21 3.79 -7.06
CA PRO A 7 -0.27 4.01 -8.15
C PRO A 7 1.19 3.84 -7.72
N TYR A 8 1.53 4.26 -6.48
CA TYR A 8 2.87 4.13 -5.92
C TYR A 8 3.21 2.68 -5.59
N ILE A 9 2.29 1.95 -4.97
CA ILE A 9 2.46 0.52 -4.65
C ILE A 9 2.71 -0.28 -5.94
N ASN A 10 1.95 0.02 -7.00
CA ASN A 10 2.14 -0.63 -8.29
C ASN A 10 3.50 -0.26 -8.90
N ALA A 11 3.91 1.01 -8.83
CA ALA A 11 5.22 1.45 -9.31
C ALA A 11 6.37 0.75 -8.56
N SER A 12 6.27 0.60 -7.23
CA SER A 12 7.29 -0.05 -6.42
C SER A 12 7.40 -1.53 -6.74
N ILE A 13 6.26 -2.21 -6.93
CA ILE A 13 6.23 -3.63 -7.35
C ILE A 13 6.85 -3.78 -8.75
N ILE A 14 6.52 -2.89 -9.70
CA ILE A 14 7.11 -2.91 -11.04
C ILE A 14 8.64 -2.80 -10.96
N LEU A 15 9.17 -1.85 -10.20
CA LEU A 15 10.61 -1.71 -10.05
C LEU A 15 11.26 -2.88 -9.30
N GLN A 16 10.57 -3.42 -8.30
CA GLN A 16 11.04 -4.60 -7.57
C GLN A 16 11.03 -5.87 -8.42
N LEU A 17 10.17 -5.95 -9.44
CA LEU A 17 10.24 -7.01 -10.46
C LEU A 17 11.33 -6.71 -11.49
N MET A 18 11.51 -5.44 -11.87
CA MET A 18 12.54 -5.04 -12.82
C MET A 18 13.95 -5.25 -12.28
N THR A 19 14.19 -5.18 -10.97
CA THR A 19 15.49 -5.52 -10.38
C THR A 19 15.88 -6.98 -10.61
N TYR A 20 14.91 -7.91 -10.71
CA TYR A 20 15.19 -9.31 -11.06
C TYR A 20 15.44 -9.53 -12.56
N VAL A 21 14.91 -8.66 -13.42
CA VAL A 21 15.00 -8.80 -14.88
C VAL A 21 16.19 -8.02 -15.44
N VAL A 22 16.55 -6.89 -14.82
CA VAL A 22 17.57 -5.96 -15.30
C VAL A 22 18.78 -5.98 -14.36
N PRO A 23 19.94 -6.53 -14.78
CA PRO A 23 21.10 -6.71 -13.90
C PRO A 23 21.68 -5.38 -13.38
N ARG A 24 21.55 -4.29 -14.14
CA ARG A 24 21.96 -2.95 -13.68
C ARG A 24 21.13 -2.43 -12.49
N LEU A 25 19.84 -2.79 -12.43
CA LEU A 25 18.99 -2.43 -11.29
C LEU A 25 19.26 -3.37 -10.11
N GLU A 26 19.63 -4.62 -10.38
CA GLU A 26 20.07 -5.57 -9.35
C GLU A 26 21.38 -5.10 -8.67
N GLU A 27 22.37 -4.68 -9.46
CA GLU A 27 23.62 -4.09 -8.97
C GLU A 27 23.34 -2.85 -8.14
N LEU A 28 22.48 -1.96 -8.64
CA LEU A 28 22.06 -0.77 -7.89
C LEU A 28 21.40 -1.15 -6.55
N SER A 29 20.54 -2.18 -6.53
CA SER A 29 19.94 -2.65 -5.28
C SER A 29 20.95 -3.24 -4.28
N LYS A 30 22.14 -3.67 -4.75
CA LYS A 30 23.23 -4.21 -3.92
C LYS A 30 24.16 -3.13 -3.39
N GLU A 31 24.05 -1.88 -3.86
CA GLU A 31 24.85 -0.73 -3.38
C GLU A 31 24.42 -0.23 -1.98
N GLY A 32 23.43 -0.86 -1.34
CA GLY A 32 22.97 -0.51 0.01
C GLY A 32 22.02 0.68 0.01
N GLU A 33 22.18 1.60 0.97
CA GLU A 33 21.27 2.75 1.17
C GLU A 33 21.20 3.67 -0.06
N TYR A 34 22.34 3.97 -0.68
CA TYR A 34 22.39 4.80 -1.88
C TYR A 34 21.59 4.22 -3.05
N GLY A 35 21.68 2.89 -3.21
CA GLY A 35 20.93 2.15 -4.20
C GLY A 35 19.42 2.22 -3.97
N GLN A 36 19.00 2.03 -2.73
CA GLN A 36 17.59 2.11 -2.32
C GLN A 36 17.01 3.50 -2.54
N GLU A 37 17.77 4.57 -2.27
CA GLU A 37 17.33 5.94 -2.55
C GLU A 37 17.11 6.19 -4.05
N LYS A 38 18.02 5.73 -4.91
CA LYS A 38 17.83 5.86 -6.37
C LYS A 38 16.63 5.06 -6.88
N ILE A 39 16.43 3.84 -6.40
CA ILE A 39 15.26 3.03 -6.75
C ILE A 39 13.99 3.76 -6.31
N ASN A 40 13.96 4.34 -5.11
CA ASN A 40 12.84 5.14 -4.64
C ASN A 40 12.58 6.37 -5.52
N GLN A 41 13.61 7.07 -5.99
CA GLN A 41 13.44 8.17 -6.94
C GLN A 41 12.81 7.69 -8.25
N TYR A 42 13.27 6.57 -8.82
CA TYR A 42 12.65 5.99 -10.00
C TYR A 42 11.20 5.59 -9.76
N THR A 43 10.88 5.04 -8.59
CA THR A 43 9.50 4.71 -8.21
C THR A 43 8.61 5.95 -8.26
N ARG A 44 9.08 7.09 -7.72
CA ARG A 44 8.33 8.37 -7.76
C ARG A 44 8.09 8.83 -9.19
N PHE A 45 9.12 8.82 -10.03
CA PHE A 45 8.99 9.22 -11.43
C PHE A 45 8.03 8.33 -12.22
N LEU A 46 8.05 7.02 -11.95
CA LEU A 46 7.18 6.04 -12.60
C LEU A 46 5.73 6.13 -12.09
N THR A 47 5.54 6.56 -10.85
CA THR A 47 4.21 6.70 -10.23
C THR A 47 3.36 7.79 -10.90
N VAL A 48 3.95 8.91 -11.33
CA VAL A 48 3.21 10.04 -11.95
C VAL A 48 2.48 9.64 -13.24
N PRO A 49 3.14 9.07 -14.27
CA PRO A 49 2.45 8.63 -15.48
C PRO A 49 1.50 7.45 -15.20
N LEU A 50 1.84 6.54 -14.27
CA LEU A 50 0.92 5.48 -13.86
C LEU A 50 -0.35 6.02 -13.22
N ALA A 51 -0.25 7.00 -12.33
CA ALA A 51 -1.40 7.64 -11.69
C ALA A 51 -2.29 8.34 -12.72
N ALA A 52 -1.70 8.99 -13.73
CA ALA A 52 -2.44 9.61 -14.82
C ALA A 52 -3.19 8.56 -15.66
N LEU A 53 -2.51 7.47 -16.05
CA LEU A 53 -3.13 6.35 -16.76
C LEU A 53 -4.24 5.68 -15.94
N GLN A 54 -4.01 5.46 -14.65
CA GLN A 54 -4.99 4.85 -13.75
C GLN A 54 -6.20 5.76 -13.51
N SER A 55 -6.00 7.08 -13.45
CA SER A 55 -7.08 8.07 -13.38
C SER A 55 -7.95 8.03 -14.63
N PHE A 56 -7.33 7.94 -15.81
CA PHE A 56 -8.04 7.77 -17.07
C PHE A 56 -8.81 6.45 -17.13
N GLY A 57 -8.18 5.34 -16.74
CA GLY A 57 -8.85 4.03 -16.67
C GLY A 57 -10.03 4.00 -15.71
N MET A 58 -9.92 4.68 -14.56
CA MET A 58 -11.03 4.82 -13.62
C MET A 58 -12.18 5.63 -14.24
N TYR A 59 -11.86 6.72 -14.94
CA TYR A 59 -12.86 7.52 -15.65
C TYR A 59 -13.59 6.71 -16.74
N THR A 60 -12.87 5.95 -17.56
CA THR A 60 -13.50 5.15 -18.63
C THR A 60 -14.41 4.06 -18.07
N LEU A 61 -14.00 3.43 -16.95
CA LEU A 61 -14.83 2.44 -16.25
C LEU A 61 -16.10 3.06 -15.68
N LEU A 62 -16.00 4.20 -14.98
CA LEU A 62 -17.15 4.89 -14.39
C LEU A 62 -18.12 5.44 -15.46
N LYS A 63 -17.57 5.89 -16.60
CA LYS A 63 -18.36 6.27 -17.78
C LYS A 63 -19.08 5.06 -18.37
N GLY A 64 -18.39 3.92 -18.51
CA GLY A 64 -18.97 2.68 -19.04
C GLY A 64 -20.10 2.12 -18.16
N GLN A 65 -20.06 2.37 -16.86
CA GLN A 65 -21.10 1.99 -15.90
C GLN A 65 -22.27 2.99 -15.82
N GLY A 66 -22.23 4.09 -16.59
CA GLY A 66 -23.28 5.11 -16.58
C GLY A 66 -23.33 5.95 -15.30
N ILE A 67 -22.35 5.83 -14.42
CA ILE A 67 -22.27 6.57 -13.15
C ILE A 67 -21.90 8.04 -13.40
N ILE A 68 -21.10 8.29 -14.45
CA ILE A 68 -20.62 9.62 -14.80
C ILE A 68 -20.98 9.93 -16.27
N PRO A 69 -21.60 11.08 -16.56
CA PRO A 69 -21.88 11.51 -17.93
C PRO A 69 -20.57 11.80 -18.69
N ALA A 70 -20.64 11.84 -20.02
CA ALA A 70 -19.47 12.19 -20.83
C ALA A 70 -18.98 13.60 -20.46
N LEU A 71 -17.81 13.68 -19.82
CA LEU A 71 -17.19 14.94 -19.44
C LEU A 71 -16.58 15.62 -20.67
N ALA A 72 -16.67 16.94 -20.71
CA ALA A 72 -15.94 17.75 -21.68
C ALA A 72 -14.43 17.52 -21.55
N PRO A 73 -13.64 17.69 -22.63
CA PRO A 73 -12.19 17.48 -22.58
C PRO A 73 -11.48 18.24 -21.45
N LEU A 74 -11.92 19.47 -21.18
CA LEU A 74 -11.39 20.30 -20.09
C LEU A 74 -11.68 19.72 -18.69
N SER A 75 -12.88 19.18 -18.48
CA SER A 75 -13.27 18.58 -17.20
C SER A 75 -12.60 17.23 -16.99
N LEU A 76 -12.37 16.48 -18.06
CA LEU A 76 -11.60 15.22 -18.04
C LEU A 76 -10.15 15.48 -17.64
N THR A 77 -9.49 16.47 -18.27
CA THR A 77 -8.10 16.81 -17.90
C THR A 77 -8.02 17.33 -16.47
N ALA A 78 -8.98 18.15 -16.04
CA ALA A 78 -9.05 18.60 -14.65
C ALA A 78 -9.22 17.44 -13.65
N LEU A 79 -10.04 16.44 -13.98
CA LEU A 79 -10.24 15.24 -13.16
C LEU A 79 -8.94 14.42 -13.06
N ILE A 80 -8.29 14.14 -14.19
CA ILE A 80 -7.02 13.38 -14.20
C ILE A 80 -5.94 14.11 -13.40
N VAL A 81 -5.79 15.41 -13.61
CA VAL A 81 -4.79 16.22 -12.89
C VAL A 81 -5.11 16.25 -11.40
N SER A 82 -6.38 16.44 -11.00
CA SER A 82 -6.80 16.43 -9.59
C SER A 82 -6.54 15.08 -8.91
N MET A 83 -6.86 13.96 -9.57
CA MET A 83 -6.62 12.63 -9.04
C MET A 83 -5.12 12.31 -8.94
N THR A 84 -4.35 12.68 -9.96
CA THR A 84 -2.88 12.50 -9.99
C THR A 84 -2.21 13.35 -8.92
N ALA A 85 -2.56 14.64 -8.84
CA ALA A 85 -2.05 15.55 -7.81
C ALA A 85 -2.39 15.06 -6.40
N GLY A 86 -3.59 14.53 -6.19
CA GLY A 86 -3.98 13.94 -4.91
C GLY A 86 -3.16 12.70 -4.53
N SER A 87 -2.72 11.89 -5.50
CA SER A 87 -1.87 10.73 -5.24
C SER A 87 -0.41 11.15 -4.97
N VAL A 88 0.12 12.09 -5.75
CA VAL A 88 1.46 12.67 -5.52
C VAL A 88 1.53 13.36 -4.15
N PHE A 89 0.49 14.09 -3.77
CA PHE A 89 0.38 14.69 -2.44
C PHE A 89 0.42 13.65 -1.32
N ALA A 90 -0.26 12.52 -1.48
CA ALA A 90 -0.24 11.44 -0.50
C ALA A 90 1.16 10.79 -0.37
N ILE A 91 1.87 10.63 -1.49
CA ILE A 91 3.25 10.13 -1.50
C ILE A 91 4.17 11.10 -0.78
N TRP A 92 4.07 12.39 -1.10
CA TRP A 92 4.83 13.44 -0.44
C TRP A 92 4.60 13.47 1.08
N LEU A 93 3.35 13.32 1.53
CA LEU A 93 3.06 13.16 2.97
C LEU A 93 3.73 11.92 3.58
N GLY A 94 3.74 10.80 2.86
CA GLY A 94 4.37 9.56 3.33
C GLY A 94 5.88 9.69 3.48
N GLU A 95 6.52 10.45 2.59
CA GLU A 95 7.94 10.78 2.69
C GLU A 95 8.22 11.69 3.87
N LEU A 96 7.39 12.70 4.08
CA LEU A 96 7.54 13.63 5.20
C LEU A 96 7.40 12.90 6.55
N ILE A 97 6.51 11.91 6.63
CA ILE A 97 6.39 11.02 7.80
C ILE A 97 7.64 10.14 7.97
N SER A 98 8.27 9.72 6.86
CA SER A 98 9.49 8.90 6.91
C SER A 98 10.70 9.71 7.40
N GLU A 99 10.77 10.98 7.02
CA GLU A 99 11.88 11.88 7.36
C GLU A 99 11.78 12.41 8.80
N TYR A 100 10.59 12.81 9.24
CA TYR A 100 10.37 13.41 10.57
C TYR A 100 9.78 12.44 11.61
N GLY A 101 9.47 11.21 11.23
CA GLY A 101 8.70 10.27 12.03
C GLY A 101 9.20 8.83 11.97
N LEU A 102 8.30 7.89 11.67
CA LEU A 102 8.55 6.45 11.67
C LEU A 102 9.25 6.02 10.38
N SER A 103 10.20 5.08 10.47
CA SER A 103 11.09 4.59 9.38
C SER A 103 10.40 4.21 8.04
N ASN A 104 9.08 3.97 8.00
CA ASN A 104 8.35 3.68 6.77
C ASN A 104 6.99 4.40 6.73
N GLY A 105 7.02 5.69 6.38
CA GLY A 105 5.84 6.56 6.41
C GLY A 105 4.77 6.21 5.38
N ILE A 106 5.13 5.64 4.22
CA ILE A 106 4.15 5.19 3.22
C ILE A 106 3.37 3.97 3.74
N SER A 107 4.05 2.99 4.35
CA SER A 107 3.36 1.84 4.97
C SER A 107 2.48 2.28 6.14
N PHE A 108 2.93 3.27 6.91
CA PHE A 108 2.12 3.86 7.98
C PHE A 108 0.86 4.55 7.46
N LEU A 109 0.94 5.29 6.35
CA LEU A 109 -0.24 5.89 5.73
C LEU A 109 -1.25 4.84 5.24
N ILE A 110 -0.77 3.74 4.66
CA ILE A 110 -1.64 2.61 4.26
C ILE A 110 -2.33 2.03 5.51
N PHE A 111 -1.56 1.77 6.57
CA PHE A 111 -2.09 1.28 7.85
C PHE A 111 -3.15 2.23 8.42
N ALA A 112 -2.85 3.52 8.52
CA ALA A 112 -3.80 4.54 9.01
C ALA A 112 -5.07 4.60 8.15
N GLY A 113 -4.94 4.46 6.83
CA GLY A 113 -6.07 4.43 5.91
C GLY A 113 -6.95 3.19 6.02
N ILE A 114 -6.41 2.04 6.46
CA ILE A 114 -7.18 0.82 6.75
C ILE A 114 -7.79 0.93 8.15
N ALA A 115 -6.97 1.25 9.16
CA ALA A 115 -7.39 1.37 10.55
C ALA A 115 -8.50 2.42 10.73
N GLY A 116 -8.43 3.55 10.02
CA GLY A 116 -9.46 4.59 10.05
C GLY A 116 -10.81 4.16 9.45
N ARG A 117 -10.84 3.13 8.59
CA ARG A 117 -12.09 2.59 8.02
C ARG A 117 -12.74 1.50 8.88
N LEU A 118 -11.98 0.83 9.74
CA LEU A 118 -12.50 -0.17 10.67
C LEU A 118 -13.65 0.34 11.55
N PRO A 119 -13.55 1.48 12.27
CA PRO A 119 -14.63 1.92 13.16
C PRO A 119 -15.92 2.25 12.39
N VAL A 120 -15.80 2.84 11.20
CA VAL A 120 -16.95 3.15 10.34
C VAL A 120 -17.62 1.87 9.86
N SER A 121 -16.83 0.90 9.39
CA SER A 121 -17.33 -0.40 8.93
C SER A 121 -18.03 -1.17 10.06
N LEU A 122 -17.48 -1.12 11.28
CA LEU A 122 -18.06 -1.76 12.46
C LEU A 122 -19.36 -1.07 12.88
N GLY A 123 -19.40 0.28 12.92
CA GLY A 123 -20.61 1.03 13.24
C GLY A 123 -21.74 0.79 12.25
N GLN A 124 -21.42 0.78 10.94
CA GLN A 124 -22.40 0.45 9.89
C GLN A 124 -22.90 -0.99 10.01
N SER A 125 -22.00 -1.93 10.30
CA SER A 125 -22.38 -3.33 10.48
C SER A 125 -23.31 -3.49 11.68
N MET A 126 -23.01 -2.85 12.81
CA MET A 126 -23.83 -2.90 14.03
C MET A 126 -25.22 -2.31 13.85
N ALA A 127 -25.36 -1.27 13.01
CA ALA A 127 -26.65 -0.65 12.72
C ALA A 127 -27.62 -1.53 11.92
N VAL A 128 -27.13 -2.60 11.29
CA VAL A 128 -27.91 -3.49 10.41
C VAL A 128 -28.04 -4.91 11.00
N ILE A 129 -27.54 -5.16 12.22
CA ILE A 129 -27.62 -6.49 12.85
C ILE A 129 -29.07 -6.82 13.21
N ASN A 130 -29.60 -7.88 12.59
CA ASN A 130 -30.83 -8.54 13.02
C ASN A 130 -30.51 -9.69 13.99
N PRO A 131 -31.48 -10.17 14.79
CA PRO A 131 -31.28 -11.29 15.72
C PRO A 131 -30.76 -12.57 15.04
N GLU A 132 -31.05 -12.72 13.75
CA GLU A 132 -30.65 -13.85 12.90
C GLU A 132 -29.15 -13.84 12.57
N ASP A 133 -28.50 -12.68 12.62
CA ASP A 133 -27.10 -12.49 12.22
C ASP A 133 -26.12 -12.54 13.42
N LEU A 134 -26.63 -12.65 14.65
CA LEU A 134 -25.83 -12.76 15.87
C LEU A 134 -24.81 -13.91 15.82
N LEU A 135 -25.21 -15.06 15.27
CA LEU A 135 -24.32 -16.21 15.11
C LEU A 135 -23.19 -15.90 14.11
N LYS A 136 -23.50 -15.23 12.99
CA LYS A 136 -22.49 -14.84 11.97
C LYS A 136 -21.49 -13.84 12.53
N VAL A 137 -21.95 -12.86 13.31
CA VAL A 137 -21.08 -11.87 13.97
C VAL A 137 -20.18 -12.55 14.99
N GLY A 138 -20.70 -13.49 15.79
CA GLY A 138 -19.91 -14.27 16.74
C GLY A 138 -18.82 -15.11 16.07
N VAL A 139 -19.16 -15.81 14.97
CA VAL A 139 -18.18 -16.58 14.19
C VAL A 139 -17.12 -15.66 13.57
N PHE A 140 -17.52 -14.53 13.00
CA PHE A 140 -16.58 -13.56 12.43
C PHE A 140 -15.61 -13.01 13.48
N ALA A 141 -16.11 -12.63 14.67
CA ALA A 141 -15.27 -12.15 15.76
C ALA A 141 -14.28 -13.22 16.26
N GLY A 142 -14.76 -14.46 16.42
CA GLY A 142 -13.90 -15.61 16.78
C GLY A 142 -12.81 -15.87 15.74
N LEU A 143 -13.17 -15.82 14.45
CA LEU A 143 -12.23 -16.01 13.34
C LEU A 143 -11.19 -14.89 13.28
N ALA A 144 -11.60 -13.64 13.50
CA ALA A 144 -10.69 -12.49 13.52
C ALA A 144 -9.64 -12.64 14.64
N ILE A 145 -10.05 -13.00 15.85
CA ILE A 145 -9.13 -13.25 16.97
C ILE A 145 -8.20 -14.43 16.66
N ALA A 146 -8.73 -15.52 16.09
CA ALA A 146 -7.93 -16.69 15.72
C ALA A 146 -6.85 -16.35 14.67
N ILE A 147 -7.18 -15.55 13.65
CA ILE A 147 -6.22 -15.10 12.64
C ILE A 147 -5.14 -14.21 13.28
N ILE A 148 -5.53 -13.27 14.14
CA ILE A 148 -4.55 -12.41 14.85
C ILE A 148 -3.60 -13.27 15.69
N GLY A 149 -4.14 -14.23 16.45
CA GLY A 149 -3.33 -15.16 17.25
C GLY A 149 -2.37 -16.01 16.41
N LEU A 150 -2.84 -16.50 15.25
CA LEU A 150 -2.01 -17.26 14.31
C LEU A 150 -0.89 -16.41 13.72
N ILE A 151 -1.15 -15.15 13.37
CA ILE A 151 -0.12 -14.23 12.87
C ILE A 151 0.95 -13.98 13.94
N VAL A 152 0.54 -13.75 15.20
CA VAL A 152 1.50 -13.54 16.31
C VAL A 152 2.34 -14.79 16.54
N PHE A 153 1.70 -15.97 16.62
CA PHE A 153 2.41 -17.24 16.79
C PHE A 153 3.43 -17.50 15.67
N MET A 154 3.04 -17.26 14.43
CA MET A 154 3.93 -17.40 13.27
C MET A 154 5.08 -16.40 13.28
N ASN A 155 4.85 -15.15 13.70
CA ASN A 155 5.89 -14.12 13.79
C ASN A 155 6.89 -14.38 14.93
N GLU A 156 6.43 -14.93 16.05
CA GLU A 156 7.30 -15.29 17.19
C GLU A 156 8.03 -16.63 17.00
N ALA A 157 7.60 -17.45 16.02
CA ALA A 157 8.22 -18.71 15.70
C ALA A 157 9.65 -18.50 15.15
N THR A 158 10.64 -18.62 16.02
CA THR A 158 12.05 -18.53 15.66
C THR A 158 12.71 -19.91 15.69
N ARG A 159 13.43 -20.25 14.63
CA ARG A 159 14.25 -21.47 14.59
C ARG A 159 15.63 -21.16 15.16
N GLN A 160 15.89 -21.60 16.39
CA GLN A 160 17.22 -21.49 16.99
C GLN A 160 18.16 -22.51 16.36
N ILE A 161 19.08 -22.04 15.51
CA ILE A 161 20.14 -22.86 14.91
C ILE A 161 21.37 -22.74 15.82
N PRO A 162 21.81 -23.81 16.49
CA PRO A 162 22.97 -23.75 17.37
C PRO A 162 24.24 -23.48 16.55
N ILE A 163 24.90 -22.35 16.82
CA ILE A 163 26.18 -21.99 16.25
C ILE A 163 27.27 -22.16 17.31
N ASN A 164 28.16 -23.12 17.10
CA ASN A 164 29.35 -23.28 17.94
C ASN A 164 30.48 -22.44 17.33
N TYR A 165 30.75 -21.28 17.92
CA TYR A 165 31.93 -20.51 17.55
C TYR A 165 33.19 -21.27 17.95
N ALA A 166 34.07 -21.55 16.99
CA ALA A 166 35.41 -22.04 17.28
C ALA A 166 36.19 -20.92 18.01
N ARG A 167 36.21 -20.98 19.34
CA ARG A 167 37.07 -20.12 20.15
C ARG A 167 38.51 -20.53 19.84
N ARG A 168 39.25 -19.70 19.10
CA ARG A 168 40.72 -19.81 19.07
C ARG A 168 41.20 -19.47 20.47
N VAL A 169 41.46 -20.52 21.26
CA VAL A 169 42.30 -20.40 22.45
C VAL A 169 43.73 -20.40 21.92
N GLY A 170 44.32 -19.22 21.86
CA GLY A 170 45.71 -18.96 21.52
C GLY A 170 46.12 -17.66 22.17
#